data_AF-A0A1V4RHU0-F1
#
_entry.id   AF-A0A1V4RHU0-F1
#
_cell.length_a   1.000
_cell.length_b   1.000
_cell.length_c   1.000
_cell.angle_alpha   90.00
_cell.angle_beta   90.00
_cell.angle_gamma   90.00
#
_symmetry.space_group_name_H-M   'P 1'
#
loop_
_entity.id
_entity.type
_entity.pdbx_description
1 polymer ?
#
loop_
_entity_poly.entity_id
_entity_poly.type
_entity_poly.pdbx_seq_one_letter_code
_entity_poly.pdbx_strand_id
1 'polypeptide(L)' 'MQSKKIQSIETHILNFGKNILGKRIKIVFLERIRKERKFSSVSTLAARIKKDLSFISSKYSMYPANITQLVAF' A
#
# COMPACT_ATOMS: atom_id res chain seq x y z
N MET A 1 -28.93 -14.01 10.79
CA MET A 1 -28.34 -13.77 9.45
C MET A 1 -27.06 -12.95 9.66
N GLN A 2 -25.88 -13.44 9.27
CA GLN A 2 -24.66 -12.64 9.35
C GLN A 2 -24.59 -11.67 8.15
N SER A 3 -24.35 -10.38 8.40
CA SER A 3 -24.23 -9.37 7.33
C SER A 3 -23.00 -9.64 6.47
N LYS A 4 -23.16 -9.60 5.14
CA LYS A 4 -22.05 -9.70 4.18
C LYS A 4 -21.09 -8.53 4.38
N LYS A 5 -19.84 -8.80 4.79
CA LYS A 5 -18.79 -7.79 4.94
C LYS A 5 -18.30 -7.36 3.55
N ILE A 6 -18.52 -6.09 3.20
CA ILE A 6 -17.95 -5.49 1.99
C ILE A 6 -16.47 -5.20 2.25
N GLN A 7 -15.60 -5.61 1.32
CA GLN A 7 -14.17 -5.32 1.38
C GLN A 7 -13.90 -3.96 0.76
N SER A 8 -13.06 -3.15 1.42
CA SER A 8 -12.55 -1.88 0.90
C SER A 8 -11.08 -2.00 0.54
N ILE A 9 -10.64 -1.17 -0.40
CA ILE A 9 -9.23 -0.98 -0.74
C ILE A 9 -8.89 0.48 -0.50
N GLU A 10 -7.90 0.71 0.33
CA GLU A 10 -7.31 2.03 0.58
C GLU A 10 -5.82 1.94 0.23
N THR A 11 -5.28 2.93 -0.45
CA THR A 11 -3.90 2.91 -0.94
C THR A 11 -3.21 4.23 -0.60
N HIS A 12 -2.06 4.13 0.07
CA HIS A 12 -1.14 5.23 0.28
C HIS A 12 -0.03 5.16 -0.78
N ILE A 13 0.03 6.16 -1.65
CA ILE A 13 1.05 6.24 -2.71
C ILE A 13 2.28 6.96 -2.13
N LEU A 14 3.41 6.25 -2.05
CA LEU A 14 4.65 6.79 -1.49
C LEU A 14 5.21 7.91 -2.37
N ASN A 15 5.77 8.94 -1.72
CA ASN A 15 6.44 10.08 -2.38
C ASN A 15 5.59 10.75 -3.47
N PHE A 16 4.26 10.74 -3.32
CA PHE A 16 3.32 11.27 -4.30
C PHE A 16 2.68 12.58 -3.81
N GLY A 17 2.82 13.64 -4.59
CA GLY A 17 2.38 15.00 -4.23
C GLY A 17 1.37 15.62 -5.19
N LYS A 18 0.63 14.82 -5.98
CA LYS A 18 -0.35 15.32 -6.96
C LYS A 18 -1.79 14.99 -6.53
N ASN A 19 -2.75 15.81 -6.97
CA ASN A 19 -4.17 15.50 -6.82
C ASN A 19 -4.63 14.58 -7.97
N ILE A 20 -5.29 13.47 -7.63
CA ILE A 20 -5.79 12.47 -8.58
C ILE A 20 -7.28 12.13 -8.37
N LEU A 21 -8.04 12.99 -7.67
CA LEU A 21 -9.47 12.81 -7.52
C LEU A 21 -10.17 12.75 -8.90
N GLY A 22 -11.05 11.76 -9.09
CA GLY A 22 -11.75 11.52 -10.36
C GLY A 22 -10.88 10.91 -11.47
N LYS A 23 -9.60 10.62 -11.21
CA LYS A 23 -8.72 9.93 -12.17
C LYS A 23 -8.82 8.42 -12.01
N ARG A 24 -8.68 7.70 -13.12
CA ARG A 24 -8.56 6.23 -13.11
C ARG A 24 -7.13 5.84 -12.77
N ILE A 25 -6.98 4.86 -11.90
CA ILE A 25 -5.69 4.28 -11.51
C ILE A 25 -5.71 2.77 -11.74
N LYS A 26 -4.54 2.20 -12.06
CA LYS A 26 -4.32 0.76 -12.11
C LYS A 26 -3.38 0.38 -10.97
N ILE A 27 -3.76 -0.62 -10.18
CA ILE A 27 -2.97 -1.13 -9.06
C ILE A 27 -2.58 -2.58 -9.38
N VAL A 28 -1.33 -2.93 -9.06
CA VAL A 28 -0.81 -4.30 -9.14
C VAL A 28 -0.34 -4.70 -7.74
N PHE A 29 -0.86 -5.81 -7.22
CA PHE A 29 -0.40 -6.35 -5.94
C PHE A 29 0.86 -7.19 -6.18
N LEU A 30 2.01 -6.71 -5.70
CA LEU A 30 3.28 -7.42 -5.85
C LEU A 30 3.44 -8.53 -4.81
N GLU A 31 3.19 -8.19 -3.54
CA GLU A 31 3.34 -9.13 -2.44
C GLU A 31 2.45 -8.77 -1.26
N ARG A 32 2.19 -9.77 -0.41
CA ARG A 32 1.50 -9.58 0.87
C ARG A 32 2.51 -9.52 2.01
N ILE A 33 2.67 -8.34 2.61
CA ILE A 33 3.62 -8.15 3.72
C ILE A 33 3.08 -8.59 5.09
N ARG A 34 1.74 -8.63 5.28
CA ARG A 34 1.09 -9.14 6.51
C ARG A 34 -0.40 -9.43 6.35
N LYS A 35 -1.01 -10.07 7.37
CA LYS A 35 -2.47 -10.18 7.54
C LYS A 35 -3.06 -8.89 8.14
N GLU A 36 -4.38 -8.73 8.01
CA GLU A 36 -5.13 -7.70 8.74
C GLU A 36 -5.01 -7.92 10.25
N ARG A 37 -5.03 -6.83 11.01
CA ARG A 37 -4.90 -6.86 12.47
C ARG A 37 -5.77 -5.77 13.07
N LYS A 38 -6.47 -6.09 14.17
CA LYS A 38 -7.13 -5.08 15.01
C LYS A 38 -6.09 -4.39 15.89
N PHE A 39 -6.26 -3.10 16.11
CA PHE A 39 -5.40 -2.30 16.99
C PHE A 39 -6.21 -1.78 18.16
N SER A 40 -5.59 -1.72 19.33
CA SER A 40 -6.24 -1.22 20.55
C SER A 40 -6.37 0.30 20.56
N SER A 41 -5.61 1.02 19.71
CA SER A 41 -5.61 2.47 19.66
C SER A 41 -5.15 3.00 18.30
N VAL A 42 -5.46 4.28 18.03
CA VAL A 42 -4.94 5.01 16.87
C VAL A 42 -3.41 5.09 16.90
N SER A 43 -2.81 5.26 18.08
CA SER A 43 -1.34 5.32 18.22
C SER A 43 -0.65 4.01 17.83
N THR A 44 -1.22 2.86 18.21
CA THR A 44 -0.67 1.55 17.86
C THR A 44 -0.87 1.22 16.38
N LEU A 45 -1.95 1.71 15.76
CA LEU A 45 -2.13 1.68 14.30
C LEU A 45 -1.08 2.53 13.59
N ALA A 46 -0.91 3.79 13.98
CA ALA A 46 0.05 4.71 13.38
C ALA A 46 1.50 4.18 13.49
N ALA A 47 1.87 3.65 14.65
CA ALA A 47 3.18 3.03 14.86
C ALA A 47 3.42 1.84 13.91
N ARG A 48 2.37 1.05 13.63
CA ARG A 48 2.48 -0.06 12.66
C ARG A 48 2.59 0.44 11.23
N ILE A 49 1.80 1.44 10.84
CA ILE A 49 1.90 2.05 9.50
C ILE A 49 3.34 2.53 9.27
N LYS A 50 3.95 3.22 10.23
CA LYS A 50 5.36 3.65 10.15
C LYS A 50 6.33 2.48 9.92
N LYS A 51 6.13 1.35 10.60
CA LYS A 51 6.95 0.14 10.40
C LYS A 51 6.74 -0.48 9.02
N ASP A 52 5.50 -0.54 8.54
CA ASP A 52 5.16 -1.05 7.21
C ASP A 52 5.80 -0.16 6.12
N LEU A 53 5.75 1.17 6.29
CA LEU A 53 6.40 2.14 5.40
C LEU A 53 7.92 1.98 5.41
N SER A 54 8.54 1.83 6.57
CA SER A 54 9.99 1.60 6.68
C SER A 54 10.38 0.29 6.00
N PHE A 55 9.62 -0.79 6.20
CA PHE A 55 9.90 -2.08 5.58
C PHE A 55 9.84 -1.99 4.05
N ILE A 56 8.74 -1.43 3.51
CA ILE A 56 8.58 -1.26 2.05
C ILE A 56 9.64 -0.32 1.49
N SER A 57 9.93 0.78 2.17
CA SER A 57 10.98 1.70 1.75
C SER A 57 12.32 0.97 1.69
N SER A 58 12.77 0.32 2.77
CA SER A 58 14.03 -0.43 2.74
C SER A 58 14.06 -1.52 1.67
N LYS A 59 12.94 -2.23 1.44
CA LYS A 59 12.87 -3.31 0.45
C LYS A 59 12.90 -2.83 -1.00
N TYR A 60 12.27 -1.70 -1.30
CA TYR A 60 12.10 -1.19 -2.66
C TYR A 60 12.95 0.06 -2.98
N SER A 61 13.66 0.64 -2.01
CA SER A 61 14.58 1.78 -2.23
C SER A 61 15.82 1.45 -3.06
N MET A 62 16.02 0.18 -3.43
CA MET A 62 17.11 -0.26 -4.30
C MET A 62 16.77 -0.27 -5.79
N TYR A 63 15.56 0.14 -6.19
CA TYR A 63 15.21 0.26 -7.60
C TYR A 63 15.50 1.68 -8.11
N PRO A 64 16.58 1.89 -8.89
CA PRO A 64 16.79 3.17 -9.56
C PRO A 64 15.60 3.48 -10.46
N ALA A 65 15.31 4.78 -10.63
CA ALA A 65 14.16 5.34 -11.35
C ALA A 65 14.04 4.98 -12.84
N ASN A 66 14.83 4.02 -13.33
CA ASN A 66 14.83 3.50 -14.68
C ASN A 66 14.52 1.99 -14.65
N ILE A 67 13.25 1.62 -14.49
CA ILE A 67 12.76 0.31 -14.97
C ILE A 67 11.70 0.57 -16.02
N THR A 68 12.19 0.93 -17.19
CA THR A 68 11.53 0.56 -18.44
C THR A 68 12.15 -0.76 -18.87
N GLN A 69 11.78 -1.89 -18.25
CA GLN A 69 11.93 -3.22 -18.86
C GLN A 69 11.18 -4.31 -18.06
N LEU A 70 10.42 -5.11 -18.82
CA LEU A 70 9.76 -6.36 -18.45
C LEU A 70 8.58 -6.29 -17.45
N VAL A 71 7.47 -5.77 -17.93
CA VAL A 71 6.26 -6.60 -17.99
C VAL A 71 5.90 -6.73 -19.46
N ALA A 72 6.40 -7.78 -20.11
CA ALA A 72 5.76 -8.28 -21.32
C ALA A 72 4.32 -8.64 -20.94
N PHE A 73 3.36 -8.14 -21.72
CA PHE A 73 2.02 -8.72 -21.75
C PHE A 73 2.10 -10.12 -22.37
#